data_AF-A0A524CED4-F1
#
_entry.id   AF-A0A524CED4-F1
#
_cell.length_a   1.000
_cell.length_b   1.000
_cell.length_c   1.000
_cell.angle_alpha   90.00
_cell.angle_beta   90.00
_cell.angle_gamma   90.00
#
_symmetry.space_group_name_H-M   'P 1'
#
loop_
_entity.id
_entity.type
_entity.pdbx_description
1 polymer ?
#
loop_
_entity_poly.entity_id
_entity_poly.type
_entity_poly.pdbx_seq_one_letter_code
_entity_poly.pdbx_strand_id
1 'polypeptide(L)' 'MEIIALGAESEIYRLDHWGKSLVVKWRKTKPYLLSQIDSSLRRTRTSRECKMLTMA' A
#
# COMPACT_ATOMS: atom_id res chain seq x y z
N MET A 1 -4.45 -14.46 -3.92
CA MET A 1 -4.37 -13.11 -3.32
C MET A 1 -5.58 -12.98 -2.42
N GLU A 2 -5.37 -13.00 -1.12
CA GLU A 2 -6.42 -13.04 -0.08
C GLU A 2 -6.43 -11.70 0.65
N ILE A 3 -7.59 -11.07 0.83
CA ILE A 3 -7.69 -9.84 1.65
C ILE A 3 -7.62 -10.23 3.12
N ILE A 4 -6.65 -9.68 3.84
CA ILE A 4 -6.50 -9.90 5.29
C ILE A 4 -6.92 -8.69 6.12
N ALA A 5 -6.94 -7.49 5.52
CA ALA A 5 -7.42 -6.29 6.19
C ALA A 5 -7.87 -5.22 5.18
N LEU A 6 -8.91 -4.46 5.56
CA LEU A 6 -9.40 -3.30 4.83
C LEU A 6 -9.20 -2.05 5.69
N GLY A 7 -8.66 -1.00 5.07
CA GLY A 7 -8.51 0.30 5.70
C GLY A 7 -9.05 1.41 4.80
N ALA A 8 -9.32 2.57 5.40
CA ALA A 8 -9.77 3.75 4.66
C ALA A 8 -8.78 4.15 3.55
N GLU A 9 -7.47 3.97 3.78
CA GLU A 9 -6.43 4.36 2.81
C GLU A 9 -5.86 3.20 2.00
N SER A 10 -5.76 1.99 2.59
CA SER A 10 -5.09 0.85 1.97
C SER A 10 -5.81 -0.46 2.22
N GLU A 11 -5.68 -1.36 1.26
CA GLU A 11 -6.06 -2.77 1.39
C GLU A 11 -4.81 -3.61 1.60
N ILE A 12 -4.92 -4.59 2.48
CA ILE A 12 -3.81 -5.49 2.81
C ILE A 12 -4.18 -6.88 2.31
N TYR A 13 -3.28 -7.44 1.52
CA TYR A 13 -3.41 -8.77 0.95
C TYR A 13 -2.31 -9.69 1.44
N ARG A 14 -2.65 -10.95 1.64
CA ARG A 14 -1.69 -12.05 1.68
C ARG A 14 -1.62 -12.70 0.30
N LEU A 15 -0.40 -13.02 -0.14
CA LEU A 15 -0.17 -13.76 -1.36
C LEU A 15 1.09 -14.59 -1.25
N ASP A 16 1.14 -15.68 -2.00
CA ASP A 16 2.35 -16.48 -2.12
C ASP A 16 3.09 -16.11 -3.41
N HIS A 17 4.37 -15.78 -3.27
CA HIS A 17 5.25 -15.46 -4.38
C HIS A 17 6.65 -15.99 -4.11
N TRP A 18 7.29 -16.56 -5.13
CA TRP A 18 8.63 -17.17 -5.01
C TRP A 18 8.73 -18.19 -3.85
N GLY A 19 7.68 -18.97 -3.63
CA GLY A 19 7.62 -19.97 -2.55
C GLY A 19 7.56 -19.37 -1.14
N LYS A 20 7.28 -18.06 -1.01
CA LYS A 20 7.18 -17.36 0.28
C LYS A 20 5.81 -16.70 0.41
N SER A 21 5.27 -16.71 1.63
CA SER A 21 4.09 -15.93 1.95
C SER A 21 4.48 -14.47 2.20
N LEU A 22 3.90 -13.57 1.42
CA LEU A 22 4.15 -12.14 1.43
C LEU A 22 2.88 -11.37 1.80
N VAL A 23 3.09 -10.18 2.36
CA VAL A 23 2.02 -9.21 2.63
C VAL A 23 2.18 -8.03 1.67
N VAL A 24 1.12 -7.72 0.94
CA VAL A 24 1.06 -6.55 0.03
C VAL A 24 0.08 -5.54 0.58
N LYS A 25 0.58 -4.33 0.82
CA LYS A 25 -0.23 -3.17 1.19
C LYS A 25 -0.44 -2.28 -0.02
N TRP A 26 -1.67 -2.22 -0.52
CA TRP A 26 -2.02 -1.43 -1.69
C TRP A 26 -2.81 -0.18 -1.31
N ARG A 27 -2.26 1.01 -1.61
CA ARG A 27 -2.96 2.30 -1.46
C ARG A 27 -3.76 2.61 -2.72
N LYS A 28 -5.07 2.32 -2.73
CA LYS A 28 -5.94 2.55 -3.90
C LYS A 28 -6.09 4.03 -4.23
N THR A 29 -6.36 4.32 -5.50
CA THR A 29 -6.64 5.68 -5.97
C THR A 29 -7.91 6.22 -5.32
N LYS A 30 -7.92 7.51 -4.98
CA LYS A 30 -9.09 8.18 -4.42
C LYS A 30 -9.79 9.03 -5.48
N PRO A 31 -11.00 8.64 -5.93
CA PRO A 31 -11.67 9.30 -7.05
C PRO A 31 -12.10 10.74 -6.73
N TYR A 32 -12.18 11.10 -5.45
CA TYR A 32 -12.52 12.44 -4.97
C TYR A 32 -11.32 13.40 -4.97
N LEU A 33 -10.09 12.92 -5.21
CA LEU A 33 -8.90 13.77 -5.28
C LEU A 33 -8.53 14.04 -6.74
N LEU A 34 -7.94 15.21 -6.98
CA LEU A 34 -7.24 15.47 -8.23
C LEU A 34 -6.14 14.43 -8.43
N SER A 35 -6.06 13.87 -9.65
CA SER A 35 -5.15 12.75 -9.98
C SER A 35 -3.68 13.03 -9.66
N GLN A 36 -3.23 14.27 -9.83
CA GLN A 36 -1.88 14.72 -9.48
C GLN A 36 -1.63 14.69 -7.97
N ILE A 37 -2.64 15.05 -7.17
CA ILE A 37 -2.56 15.04 -5.71
C ILE A 37 -2.59 13.59 -5.20
N ASP A 38 -3.52 12.77 -5.70
CA ASP A 38 -3.65 11.37 -5.30
C ASP A 38 -2.37 10.57 -5.60
N SER A 39 -1.83 10.72 -6.81
CA SER A 39 -0.59 10.05 -7.21
C SER A 39 0.61 10.49 -6.37
N SER A 40 0.75 11.80 -6.11
CA SER A 40 1.81 12.35 -5.26
C SER A 40 1.71 11.85 -3.82
N LEU A 41 0.50 11.85 -3.23
CA LEU A 41 0.25 11.37 -1.87
C LEU A 41 0.58 9.89 -1.72
N ARG A 42 0.07 9.04 -2.62
CA ARG A 42 0.34 7.60 -2.59
C ARG A 42 1.83 7.30 -2.68
N ARG A 43 2.54 7.94 -3.63
CA ARG A 43 3.98 7.75 -3.82
C ARG A 43 4.77 8.16 -2.58
N THR A 44 4.52 9.36 -2.06
CA THR A 44 5.25 9.91 -0.93
C THR A 44 4.98 9.13 0.36
N ARG A 45 3.72 8.76 0.63
CA ARG A 45 3.35 7.99 1.83
C ARG A 45 3.94 6.58 1.80
N THR A 46 3.90 5.88 0.67
CA THR A 46 4.54 4.56 0.53
C THR A 46 6.05 4.65 0.71
N SER A 47 6.71 5.61 0.06
CA SER A 47 8.17 5.80 0.19
C SER A 47 8.59 6.09 1.63
N ARG A 48 7.86 6.97 2.32
CA ARG A 48 8.10 7.29 3.73
C ARG A 48 7.84 6.08 4.64
N GLU A 49 6.77 5.32 4.41
CA GLU A 49 6.48 4.10 5.17
C GLU A 49 7.59 3.06 5.02
N CYS A 50 8.03 2.77 3.79
CA CYS A 50 9.16 1.86 3.55
C CYS A 50 10.42 2.34 4.27
N LYS A 51 10.77 3.62 4.15
CA LYS A 51 11.95 4.18 4.82
C LYS A 51 11.89 4.01 6.34
N MET A 52 10.73 4.25 6.95
CA MET A 52 10.55 4.11 8.39
C MET A 52 10.61 2.65 8.84
N LEU A 53 9.98 1.73 8.10
CA LEU A 53 9.97 0.30 8.42
C LEU A 53 11.33 -0.37 8.24
N THR A 54 12.18 0.13 7.34
CA THR A 54 13.54 -0.40 7.14
C THR A 54 14.50 0.00 8.26
N MET A 55 14.26 1.14 8.92
CA MET A 55 15.12 1.61 10.03
C MET A 55 14.59 1.20 11.42
N ALA A 56 13.54 0.39 11.48
CA ALA A 56 12.89 -0.06 12.71
C ALA A 56 13.48 -1.38 13.23
#